data_AF-A0A965NUF2-F1
#
_entry.id   AF-A0A965NUF2-F1
#
_cell.length_a   1.000
_cell.length_b   1.000
_cell.length_c   1.000
_cell.angle_alpha   90.00
_cell.angle_beta   90.00
_cell.angle_gamma   90.00
#
_symmetry.space_group_name_H-M   'P 1'
#
loop_
_entity.id
_entity.type
_entity.pdbx_description
1 polymer ?
#
loop_
_entity_poly.entity_id
_entity_poly.type
_entity_poly.pdbx_seq_one_letter_code
_entity_poly.pdbx_strand_id
1 'polypeptide(L)'
;DGSVIVIDHHTNQKVGAIAGEAGFARGTLRGFARERRLRGVSAEHPFELVGRVDGRLTLFDPQTGRVVDLESFGANNSAVFARLLAVEGKQ
;
A
#
# COMPACT_ATOMS: atom_id res chain seq x y z
N ASP A 1 -16.03 9.65 -0.40
CA ASP A 1 -15.83 9.39 1.04
C ASP A 1 -14.35 9.29 1.45
N GLY A 2 -13.40 9.37 0.51
CA GLY A 2 -11.97 9.25 0.82
C GLY A 2 -11.49 7.80 1.01
N SER A 3 -12.30 6.82 0.57
CA SER A 3 -11.88 5.43 0.48
C SER A 3 -10.83 5.24 -0.62
N VAL A 4 -9.93 4.28 -0.40
CA VAL A 4 -8.96 3.81 -1.41
C VAL A 4 -9.30 2.36 -1.72
N ILE A 5 -9.64 2.08 -2.98
CA ILE A 5 -9.87 0.71 -3.45
C ILE A 5 -8.50 0.05 -3.65
N VAL A 6 -8.36 -1.18 -3.18
CA VAL A 6 -7.16 -2.00 -3.41
C VAL A 6 -7.51 -3.07 -4.41
N ILE A 7 -6.72 -3.12 -5.48
CA ILE A 7 -6.88 -4.04 -6.60
C ILE A 7 -5.60 -4.85 -6.68
N ASP A 8 -5.73 -6.17 -6.81
CA ASP A 8 -4.59 -7.03 -7.18
C ASP A 8 -4.29 -6.83 -8.66
N HIS A 9 -3.06 -6.44 -8.96
CA HIS A 9 -2.64 -6.09 -10.31
C HIS A 9 -2.53 -7.31 -11.25
N HIS A 10 -2.37 -8.52 -10.72
CA HIS A 10 -2.31 -9.73 -11.55
C HIS A 10 -3.70 -10.14 -12.04
N THR A 11 -4.69 -10.12 -11.14
CA THR A 11 -6.06 -10.58 -11.41
C THR A 11 -7.02 -9.47 -11.79
N ASN A 12 -6.63 -8.21 -11.57
CA ASN A 12 -7.46 -7.01 -11.65
C ASN A 12 -8.72 -7.07 -10.76
N GLN A 13 -8.70 -7.91 -9.72
CA GLN A 13 -9.80 -8.05 -8.77
C GLN A 13 -9.65 -7.11 -7.58
N LYS A 14 -10.78 -6.60 -7.09
CA LYS A 14 -10.82 -5.85 -5.83
C LYS A 14 -10.52 -6.79 -4.67
N VAL A 15 -9.37 -6.60 -4.02
CA VAL A 15 -8.97 -7.34 -2.82
C VAL A 15 -9.33 -6.62 -1.53
N GLY A 16 -9.70 -5.34 -1.60
CA GLY A 16 -10.16 -4.62 -0.42
C GLY A 16 -10.43 -3.16 -0.64
N ALA A 17 -10.65 -2.47 0.48
CA ALA A 17 -10.67 -1.01 0.52
C ALA A 17 -10.13 -0.52 1.86
N ILE A 18 -9.40 0.58 1.81
CA ILE A 18 -8.99 1.35 2.99
C ILE A 18 -10.02 2.47 3.16
N ALA A 19 -10.82 2.41 4.22
CA ALA A 19 -11.91 3.36 4.51
C ALA A 19 -11.82 3.92 5.94
N GLY A 20 -12.64 4.92 6.25
CA GLY A 20 -12.70 5.55 7.59
C GLY A 20 -11.47 6.41 7.93
N GLU A 21 -11.08 6.42 9.21
CA GLU A 21 -9.96 7.21 9.76
C GLU A 21 -8.57 6.65 9.39
N ALA A 22 -8.36 6.30 8.13
CA ALA A 22 -7.09 5.83 7.59
C ALA A 22 -6.18 6.99 7.13
N GLY A 23 -6.01 8.01 7.98
CA GLY A 23 -5.24 9.22 7.67
C GLY A 23 -3.79 8.92 7.30
N PHE A 24 -3.16 8.02 8.05
CA PHE A 24 -1.80 7.53 7.77
C PHE A 24 -1.70 6.88 6.40
N ALA A 25 -2.54 5.88 6.11
CA ALA A 25 -2.48 5.15 4.83
C ALA A 25 -2.65 6.09 3.63
N ARG A 26 -3.61 7.03 3.70
CA ARG A 26 -3.78 8.05 2.66
C ARG A 26 -2.58 8.99 2.55
N GLY A 27 -2.01 9.40 3.68
CA GLY A 27 -0.80 10.23 3.72
C GLY A 27 0.37 9.55 3.01
N THR A 28 0.63 8.29 3.35
CA THR A 28 1.67 7.46 2.75
C THR A 28 1.46 7.32 1.24
N LEU A 29 0.28 6.87 0.80
CA LEU A 29 -0.03 6.68 -0.63
C LEU A 29 0.04 7.98 -1.44
N ARG A 30 -0.41 9.11 -0.88
CA ARG A 30 -0.23 10.42 -1.53
C ARG A 30 1.25 10.81 -1.65
N GLY A 31 2.06 10.44 -0.66
CA GLY A 31 3.51 10.63 -0.72
C GLY A 31 4.14 9.92 -1.91
N PHE A 32 3.76 8.67 -2.18
CA PHE A 32 4.19 7.90 -3.34
C PHE A 32 3.67 8.48 -4.65
N ALA A 33 2.37 8.76 -4.75
CA ALA A 33 1.75 9.33 -5.94
C ALA A 33 2.36 10.70 -6.32
N ARG A 34 2.66 11.53 -5.32
CA ARG A 34 3.34 12.81 -5.53
C ARG A 34 4.72 12.62 -6.14
N GLU A 35 5.49 11.67 -5.64
CA GLU A 35 6.83 11.41 -6.16
C GLU A 35 6.82 10.90 -7.60
N ARG A 36 5.92 9.96 -7.92
CA ARG A 36 5.72 9.53 -9.31
C ARG A 36 5.38 10.69 -10.23
N ARG A 37 4.46 11.56 -9.80
CA ARG A 37 4.11 12.78 -10.54
C ARG A 37 5.33 13.67 -10.78
N LEU A 38 6.18 13.87 -9.78
CA LEU A 38 7.40 14.67 -9.91
C LEU A 38 8.41 14.05 -10.86
N ARG A 39 8.43 12.72 -10.99
CA ARG A 39 9.32 11.97 -11.88
C ARG A 39 8.71 11.63 -13.24
N GLY A 40 7.49 12.07 -13.54
CA GLY A 40 6.79 11.75 -14.78
C GLY A 40 6.40 10.27 -14.93
N VAL A 41 6.31 9.53 -13.82
CA VAL A 41 5.95 8.10 -13.80
C VAL A 41 4.43 7.94 -13.82
N SER A 42 3.94 6.99 -14.62
CA SER A 42 2.51 6.66 -14.72
C SER A 42 1.94 6.15 -13.38
N ALA A 43 0.67 6.48 -13.12
CA ALA A 43 -0.06 5.98 -11.95
C ALA A 43 -0.51 4.52 -12.10
N GLU A 44 -0.51 3.98 -13.33
CA GLU A 44 -0.99 2.61 -13.64
C GLU A 44 -0.07 1.51 -13.11
N HIS A 45 1.19 1.83 -12.80
CA HIS A 45 2.11 0.84 -12.24
C HIS A 45 1.70 0.47 -10.79
N PRO A 46 1.74 -0.80 -10.39
CA PRO A 46 1.38 -1.18 -9.03
C PRO A 46 2.40 -0.66 -8.00
N PHE A 47 1.97 -0.60 -6.74
CA PHE A 47 2.88 -0.59 -5.59
C PHE A 47 2.94 -2.01 -5.02
N GLU A 48 4.07 -2.35 -4.41
CA GLU A 48 4.26 -3.66 -3.78
C GLU A 48 4.13 -3.53 -2.26
N LEU A 49 3.22 -4.31 -1.67
CA LEU A 49 3.14 -4.49 -0.23
C LEU A 49 3.86 -5.79 0.12
N VAL A 50 4.98 -5.69 0.83
CA VAL A 50 5.84 -6.84 1.13
C VAL A 50 5.74 -7.17 2.61
N GLY A 51 5.32 -8.40 2.91
CA GLY A 51 5.43 -8.99 4.24
C GLY A 51 6.69 -9.84 4.38
N ARG A 52 7.41 -9.65 5.48
CA ARG A 52 8.59 -10.46 5.83
C ARG A 52 8.25 -11.50 6.88
N VAL A 53 9.07 -12.55 6.96
CA VAL A 53 8.90 -13.68 7.89
C VAL A 53 8.89 -13.28 9.37
N ASP A 54 9.49 -12.14 9.71
CA ASP A 54 9.53 -11.57 11.06
C ASP A 54 8.30 -10.69 11.37
N GLY A 55 7.30 -10.67 10.48
CA GLY A 55 6.08 -9.88 10.62
C GLY A 55 6.20 -8.45 10.09
N ARG A 56 7.39 -8.00 9.68
CA ARG A 56 7.59 -6.62 9.22
C ARG A 56 6.94 -6.38 7.87
N LEU A 57 6.30 -5.22 7.75
CA LEU A 57 5.66 -4.77 6.51
C LEU A 57 6.38 -3.57 5.88
N THR A 58 6.56 -3.65 4.56
CA THR A 58 7.13 -2.57 3.74
C THR A 58 6.21 -2.28 2.55
N LEU A 59 5.99 -0.99 2.26
CA LEU A 59 5.40 -0.54 1.01
C LEU A 59 6.51 -0.05 0.08
N PHE A 60 6.55 -0.58 -1.13
CA PHE A 60 7.60 -0.34 -2.13
C PHE A 60 7.02 0.15 -3.45
N ASP A 61 7.71 1.07 -4.11
CA ASP A 61 7.42 1.50 -5.47
C ASP A 61 8.57 1.11 -6.42
N PRO A 62 8.37 0.08 -7.27
CA PRO A 62 9.37 -0.38 -8.22
C PRO A 62 9.81 0.69 -9.23
N GLN A 63 8.95 1.67 -9.52
CA GLN A 63 9.23 2.69 -10.52
C GLN A 63 10.13 3.81 -10.01
N THR A 64 10.16 4.02 -8.69
CA THR A 64 10.91 5.12 -8.07
C THR A 64 12.00 4.64 -7.13
N GLY A 65 11.97 3.36 -6.73
CA GLY A 65 12.83 2.77 -5.73
C GLY A 65 12.45 3.16 -4.29
N ARG A 66 11.32 3.84 -4.10
CA ARG A 66 10.92 4.32 -2.78
C ARG A 66 10.44 3.18 -1.90
N VAL A 67 10.90 3.20 -0.65
CA VAL A 67 10.57 2.23 0.39
C VAL A 67 9.99 2.97 1.59
N VAL A 68 8.92 2.43 2.17
CA VAL A 68 8.39 2.85 3.47
C VAL A 68 8.22 1.64 4.36
N ASP A 69 8.97 1.59 5.45
CA ASP A 69 8.78 0.60 6.50
C ASP A 69 7.58 0.99 7.36
N LEU A 70 6.50 0.22 7.27
CA LEU A 70 5.22 0.54 7.90
C LEU A 70 5.25 0.32 9.42
N GLU A 71 6.11 -0.58 9.88
CA GLU A 71 6.41 -0.85 11.29
C GLU A 71 6.79 0.41 12.08
N SER A 72 7.53 1.33 11.44
CA SER A 72 8.04 2.57 12.04
C SER A 72 6.93 3.53 12.49
N PHE A 73 5.67 3.26 12.10
CA PHE A 73 4.51 4.09 12.42
C PHE A 73 3.58 3.44 13.46
N GLY A 74 3.98 2.32 14.04
CA GLY A 74 3.25 1.61 15.09
C GLY A 74 2.19 0.63 14.57
N ALA A 75 1.85 -0.34 15.42
CA ALA A 75 1.01 -1.49 15.06
C ALA A 75 -0.37 -1.12 14.49
N ASN A 76 -1.01 -0.07 15.01
CA ASN A 76 -2.33 0.35 14.51
C ASN A 76 -2.27 0.85 13.05
N ASN A 77 -1.20 1.58 12.71
CA ASN A 77 -1.02 2.12 11.37
C ASN A 77 -0.59 1.05 10.37
N SER A 78 0.31 0.14 10.77
CA SER A 78 0.73 -0.98 9.92
C SER A 78 -0.39 -2.00 9.69
N ALA A 79 -1.26 -2.23 10.69
CA ALA A 79 -2.37 -3.16 10.60
C ALA A 79 -3.38 -2.83 9.50
N VAL A 80 -3.47 -1.56 9.06
CA VAL A 80 -4.31 -1.17 7.91
C VAL A 80 -3.84 -1.87 6.63
N PHE A 81 -2.53 -1.97 6.44
CA PHE A 81 -1.92 -2.63 5.28
C PHE A 81 -1.87 -4.15 5.46
N ALA A 82 -1.58 -4.64 6.68
CA ALA A 82 -1.51 -6.07 6.97
C ALA A 82 -2.76 -6.84 6.53
N ARG A 83 -3.94 -6.23 6.71
CA ARG A 83 -5.23 -6.82 6.32
C ARG A 83 -5.34 -7.09 4.81
N LEU A 84 -4.57 -6.41 3.97
CA LEU A 84 -4.60 -6.58 2.52
C LEU A 84 -3.87 -7.87 2.09
N LEU A 85 -2.77 -8.23 2.77
CA LEU A 85 -2.04 -9.48 2.51
C LEU A 85 -2.83 -10.72 2.97
N ALA A 86 -3.60 -10.60 4.05
CA ALA A 86 -4.42 -11.70 4.55
C ALA A 86 -5.57 -12.08 3.59
N VAL A 87 -5.94 -11.21 2.64
CA VAL A 87 -6.94 -11.52 1.61
C VAL A 87 -6.34 -12.32 0.46
N GLU A 88 -5.06 -12.12 0.15
CA GLU A 88 -4.34 -12.81 -0.93
C GLU A 88 -4.10 -14.30 -0.61
N GLY A 89 -3.95 -14.64 0.68
CA GLY A 89 -3.76 -16.01 1.17
C GLY A 89 -5.03 -16.86 1.32
N LYS A 90 -6.22 -16.30 1.01
CA LYS A 90 -7.48 -17.06 0.94
C LYS A 90 -7.89 -17.19 -0.52
N GLN A 91 -7.29 -18.17 -1.20
CA GLN A 91 -7.83 -18.72 -2.45
C GLN A 91 -8.49 -20.07 -2.18
#